data_AF-A0A6D2G5N9-F1
#
_entry.id   AF-A0A6D2G5N9-F1
#
_cell.length_a   1.000
_cell.length_b   1.000
_cell.length_c   1.000
_cell.angle_alpha   90.00
_cell.angle_beta   90.00
_cell.angle_gamma   90.00
#
_symmetry.space_group_name_H-M   'P 1'
#
loop_
_entity.id
_entity.type
_entity.pdbx_description
1 polymer ?
#
loop_
_entity_poly.entity_id
_entity_poly.type
_entity_poly.pdbx_seq_one_letter_code
_entity_poly.pdbx_strand_id
1 'polypeptide(L)'
;MMAVMPFKYNNLRLLGLSNKILLADEIHACDAWMSRILEGLIERQASNGNATILLSATLSQQQRDKLVAAFSRGVRRSVQAPLLGHDDYPWLTQATQTELISQRVDTRKEVERSVDIGWLHSEVSCLERIGEAVEKRKLYRLDT
;
A
#
# COMPACT_ATOMS: atom_id res chain seq x y z
N MET A 1 -3.25 -7.78 8.24
CA MET A 1 -4.11 -8.01 7.05
C MET A 1 -5.40 -8.78 7.38
N MET A 2 -6.26 -8.25 8.28
CA MET A 2 -7.59 -8.82 8.60
C MET A 2 -8.70 -7.75 8.63
N ALA A 3 -8.36 -6.47 8.45
CA ALA A 3 -9.30 -5.36 8.54
C ALA A 3 -10.05 -5.08 7.22
N VAL A 4 -9.54 -5.57 6.08
CA VAL A 4 -10.05 -5.25 4.73
C VAL A 4 -10.57 -6.50 3.98
N MET A 5 -10.41 -7.70 4.53
CA MET A 5 -11.07 -8.88 3.96
C MET A 5 -12.56 -8.92 4.34
N PRO A 6 -13.46 -9.31 3.42
CA PRO A 6 -14.88 -9.32 3.66
C PRO A 6 -15.28 -10.53 4.49
N PHE A 7 -15.10 -10.43 5.80
CA PHE A 7 -15.70 -11.37 6.74
C PHE A 7 -17.01 -10.81 7.28
N LYS A 8 -17.96 -11.73 7.56
CA LYS A 8 -19.23 -11.46 8.25
C LYS A 8 -19.00 -10.51 9.45
N TYR A 9 -19.93 -9.56 9.64
CA TYR A 9 -19.94 -8.48 10.66
C TYR A 9 -19.28 -7.13 10.29
N ASN A 10 -19.45 -6.65 9.06
CA ASN A 10 -18.88 -5.37 8.60
C ASN A 10 -19.51 -4.12 9.28
N ASN A 11 -20.79 -4.18 9.65
CA ASN A 11 -21.54 -3.02 10.19
C ASN A 11 -21.05 -2.57 11.58
N LEU A 12 -20.64 -3.52 12.44
CA LEU A 12 -20.11 -3.23 13.79
C LEU A 12 -18.69 -2.63 13.73
N ARG A 13 -17.87 -3.04 12.75
CA ARG A 13 -16.54 -2.46 12.53
C ARG A 13 -16.64 -1.04 11.98
N LEU A 14 -17.59 -0.78 11.08
CA LEU A 14 -17.84 0.56 10.55
C LEU A 14 -18.26 1.54 11.67
N LEU A 15 -19.10 1.09 12.61
CA LEU A 15 -19.45 1.85 13.82
C LEU A 15 -18.23 2.12 14.72
N GLY A 16 -17.36 1.12 14.94
CA GLY A 16 -16.11 1.28 15.68
C GLY A 16 -15.07 2.20 15.02
N LEU A 17 -15.16 2.40 13.70
CA LEU A 17 -14.31 3.29 12.91
C LEU A 17 -14.78 4.75 12.85
N SER A 18 -16.03 5.02 13.24
CA SER A 18 -16.67 6.34 13.09
C SER A 18 -15.96 7.50 13.79
N ASN A 19 -15.10 7.23 14.78
CA ASN A 19 -14.24 8.21 15.46
C ASN A 19 -12.79 7.73 15.55
N LYS A 20 -12.33 6.92 14.60
CA LYS A 20 -10.97 6.39 14.56
C LYS A 20 -10.30 6.67 13.23
N ILE A 21 -8.97 6.75 13.27
CA ILE A 21 -8.14 6.85 12.07
C ILE A 21 -8.20 5.50 11.34
N LEU A 22 -8.51 5.53 10.06
CA LEU A 22 -8.42 4.34 9.21
C LEU A 22 -6.98 4.18 8.74
N LEU A 23 -6.31 3.10 9.13
CA LEU A 23 -4.98 2.73 8.63
C LEU A 23 -5.11 1.48 7.75
N ALA A 24 -4.81 1.62 6.46
CA ALA A 24 -4.75 0.49 5.54
C ALA A 24 -3.32 0.25 5.09
N ASP A 25 -2.86 -0.99 5.21
CA ASP A 25 -1.51 -1.41 4.85
C ASP A 25 -1.53 -2.31 3.62
N GLU A 26 -0.49 -2.23 2.81
CA GLU A 26 -0.29 -2.94 1.54
C GLU A 26 -1.46 -2.85 0.55
N ILE A 27 -1.97 -1.63 0.36
CA ILE A 27 -3.09 -1.41 -0.56
C ILE A 27 -2.74 -1.69 -2.04
N HIS A 28 -1.46 -1.86 -2.38
CA HIS A 28 -1.02 -2.32 -3.70
C HIS A 28 -1.52 -3.72 -4.06
N ALA A 29 -1.70 -4.59 -3.05
CA ALA A 29 -2.14 -5.97 -3.24
C ALA A 29 -3.68 -6.09 -3.27
N CYS A 30 -4.41 -4.97 -3.10
CA CYS A 30 -5.86 -4.97 -3.21
C CYS A 30 -6.30 -5.22 -4.65
N ASP A 31 -7.15 -6.24 -4.84
CA ASP A 31 -7.80 -6.49 -6.11
C ASP A 31 -8.83 -5.39 -6.48
N ALA A 32 -9.37 -5.47 -7.69
CA ALA A 32 -10.35 -4.51 -8.18
C ALA A 32 -11.63 -4.43 -7.32
N TRP A 33 -11.99 -5.50 -6.64
CA TRP A 33 -13.18 -5.56 -5.80
C TRP A 33 -12.94 -4.87 -4.44
N MET A 34 -11.82 -5.20 -3.78
CA MET A 34 -11.36 -4.56 -2.55
C MET A 34 -11.13 -3.06 -2.75
N SER A 35 -10.62 -2.65 -3.92
CA SER A 35 -10.46 -1.23 -4.28
C SER A 35 -11.78 -0.46 -4.13
N ARG A 36 -12.91 -1.02 -4.62
CA ARG A 36 -14.21 -0.34 -4.55
C ARG A 36 -14.71 -0.18 -3.12
N ILE A 37 -14.46 -1.19 -2.28
CA ILE A 37 -14.81 -1.11 -0.86
C ILE A 37 -13.96 -0.04 -0.17
N LEU A 38 -12.65 -0.04 -0.44
CA LEU A 38 -11.72 0.93 0.12
C LEU A 38 -12.10 2.37 -0.28
N GLU A 39 -12.47 2.59 -1.53
CA GLU A 39 -12.99 3.88 -2.02
C GLU A 39 -14.23 4.33 -1.23
N GLY A 40 -15.21 3.44 -1.02
CA GLY A 40 -16.40 3.76 -0.21
C GLY A 40 -16.09 4.07 1.25
N LEU A 41 -15.12 3.37 1.85
CA LEU A 41 -14.65 3.63 3.21
C LEU A 41 -13.96 5.00 3.32
N ILE A 42 -13.08 5.32 2.36
CA ILE A 42 -12.39 6.62 2.29
C ILE A 42 -13.40 7.75 2.16
N GLU A 43 -14.35 7.61 1.25
CA GLU A 43 -15.41 8.60 1.03
C GLU A 43 -16.21 8.85 2.32
N ARG A 44 -16.57 7.78 3.04
CA ARG A 44 -17.29 7.88 4.31
C ARG A 44 -16.45 8.54 5.40
N GLN A 45 -15.19 8.13 5.57
CA GLN A 45 -14.28 8.72 6.57
C GLN A 45 -14.05 10.20 6.30
N ALA A 46 -13.81 10.56 5.04
CA ALA A 46 -13.66 11.94 4.61
C ALA A 46 -14.91 12.78 4.89
N SER A 47 -16.11 12.24 4.62
CA SER A 47 -17.38 12.91 4.92
C SER A 47 -17.63 13.13 6.41
N ASN A 48 -17.07 12.26 7.26
CA ASN A 48 -17.15 12.36 8.71
C ASN A 48 -16.04 13.24 9.32
N GLY A 49 -15.10 13.75 8.50
CA GLY A 49 -13.93 14.49 8.98
C GLY A 49 -12.85 13.62 9.63
N ASN A 50 -12.88 12.30 9.43
CA ASN A 50 -11.89 11.37 9.96
C ASN A 50 -10.66 11.26 9.07
N ALA A 51 -9.49 11.08 9.69
CA ALA A 51 -8.26 10.83 8.97
C ALA A 51 -8.19 9.38 8.43
N THR A 52 -7.61 9.25 7.24
CA THR A 52 -7.28 7.95 6.63
C THR A 52 -5.83 7.96 6.18
N ILE A 53 -5.07 6.95 6.58
CA ILE A 53 -3.67 6.74 6.21
C ILE A 53 -3.59 5.44 5.41
N LEU A 54 -3.01 5.54 4.22
CA LEU A 54 -2.84 4.41 3.31
C LEU A 54 -1.35 4.16 3.10
N LEU A 55 -0.89 2.94 3.39
CA LEU A 55 0.48 2.50 3.22
C LEU A 55 0.55 1.52 2.06
N SER A 56 1.57 1.65 1.24
CA SER A 56 1.74 0.84 0.04
C SER A 56 3.20 0.79 -0.40
N ALA A 57 3.68 -0.40 -0.75
CA ALA A 57 4.96 -0.53 -1.43
C ALA A 57 4.97 0.21 -2.79
N THR A 58 3.95 0.05 -3.63
CA THR A 58 3.84 0.79 -4.90
C THR A 58 2.38 1.11 -5.19
N LEU A 59 2.09 2.16 -5.96
CA LEU A 59 0.74 2.41 -6.45
C LEU A 59 0.82 2.83 -7.90
N SER A 60 -0.09 2.34 -8.72
CA SER A 60 -0.27 2.88 -10.07
C SER A 60 -0.93 4.26 -10.00
N GLN A 61 -0.74 5.09 -11.04
CA GLN A 61 -1.42 6.39 -11.13
C GLN A 61 -2.93 6.23 -11.06
N GLN A 62 -3.48 5.23 -11.76
CA GLN A 62 -4.92 4.94 -11.75
C GLN A 62 -5.45 4.62 -10.33
N GLN A 63 -4.69 3.89 -9.51
CA GLN A 63 -5.09 3.63 -8.12
C GLN A 63 -5.08 4.92 -7.31
N ARG A 64 -4.04 5.76 -7.42
CA ARG A 64 -4.00 7.07 -6.74
C ARG A 64 -5.19 7.96 -7.14
N ASP A 65 -5.47 8.05 -8.43
CA ASP A 65 -6.58 8.85 -8.97
C ASP A 65 -7.91 8.44 -8.33
N LYS A 66 -8.18 7.13 -8.24
CA LYS A 66 -9.40 6.60 -7.61
C LYS A 66 -9.48 6.93 -6.12
N LEU A 67 -8.38 6.77 -5.38
CA LEU A 67 -8.34 7.04 -3.93
C LEU A 67 -8.54 8.53 -3.63
N VAL A 68 -7.88 9.42 -4.38
CA VAL A 68 -8.05 10.88 -4.24
C VAL A 68 -9.45 11.29 -4.69
N ALA A 69 -9.99 10.70 -5.75
CA ALA A 69 -11.37 10.95 -6.18
C ALA A 69 -12.39 10.50 -5.12
N ALA A 70 -12.15 9.38 -4.44
CA ALA A 70 -13.01 8.93 -3.34
C ALA A 70 -12.99 9.89 -2.16
N PHE A 71 -11.81 10.36 -1.76
CA PHE A 71 -11.68 11.40 -0.74
C PHE A 71 -12.40 12.69 -1.15
N SER A 72 -12.21 13.13 -2.39
CA SER A 72 -12.83 14.30 -3.01
C SER A 72 -14.36 14.27 -2.95
N ARG A 73 -14.96 13.11 -3.26
CA ARG A 73 -16.42 12.89 -3.12
C ARG A 73 -16.87 13.08 -1.68
N GLY A 74 -16.11 12.55 -0.71
CA GLY A 74 -16.43 12.64 0.71
C GLY A 74 -16.41 14.06 1.26
N VAL A 75 -15.41 14.87 0.87
CA VAL A 75 -15.30 16.29 1.28
C VAL A 75 -16.08 17.26 0.37
N ARG A 76 -16.78 16.74 -0.65
CA ARG A 76 -17.53 17.52 -1.66
C ARG A 76 -16.69 18.59 -2.36
N ARG A 77 -15.45 18.27 -2.69
CA ARG A 77 -14.52 19.16 -3.40
C ARG A 77 -13.95 18.44 -4.61
N SER A 78 -13.70 19.17 -5.69
CA SER A 78 -12.93 18.65 -6.80
C SER A 78 -11.44 18.76 -6.45
N VAL A 79 -10.82 17.63 -6.07
CA VAL A 79 -9.37 17.52 -5.91
C VAL A 79 -8.88 16.46 -6.90
N GLN A 80 -7.84 16.78 -7.64
CA GLN A 80 -7.21 15.86 -8.58
C GLN A 80 -5.96 15.28 -7.95
N ALA A 81 -5.72 13.98 -8.21
CA ALA A 81 -4.49 13.36 -7.78
C ALA A 81 -3.28 14.01 -8.49
N PRO A 82 -2.14 14.12 -7.80
CA PRO A 82 -0.91 14.58 -8.41
C PRO A 82 -0.48 13.56 -9.49
N LEU A 83 -0.11 14.06 -10.66
CA LEU A 83 0.50 13.24 -11.71
C LEU A 83 1.96 12.96 -11.30
N LEU A 84 2.28 11.69 -11.09
CA LEU A 84 3.65 11.27 -10.77
C LEU A 84 4.31 10.67 -12.01
N GLY A 85 5.54 11.08 -12.26
CA GLY A 85 6.44 10.46 -13.22
C GLY A 85 6.99 9.12 -12.70
N HIS A 86 7.76 8.44 -13.56
CA HIS A 86 8.35 7.14 -13.24
C HIS A 86 9.40 7.20 -12.12
N ASP A 87 10.14 8.31 -12.02
CA ASP A 87 11.27 8.50 -11.10
C ASP A 87 10.87 9.18 -9.77
N ASP A 88 9.58 9.43 -9.57
CA ASP A 88 9.06 10.14 -8.40
C ASP A 88 8.87 9.22 -7.18
N TYR A 89 9.16 7.93 -7.28
CA TYR A 89 9.07 7.03 -6.13
C TYR A 89 10.33 7.12 -5.24
N PRO A 90 10.23 7.05 -3.88
CA PRO A 90 9.03 6.96 -3.05
C PRO A 90 8.31 8.31 -2.84
N TRP A 91 6.99 8.26 -2.66
CA TRP A 91 6.14 9.46 -2.70
C TRP A 91 5.11 9.51 -1.57
N LEU A 92 4.83 10.71 -1.06
CA LEU A 92 3.78 11.00 -0.09
C LEU A 92 2.73 11.94 -0.69
N THR A 93 1.47 11.52 -0.67
CA THR A 93 0.31 12.35 -1.01
C THR A 93 -0.54 12.57 0.23
N GLN A 94 -0.77 13.83 0.58
CA GLN A 94 -1.66 14.25 1.66
C GLN A 94 -2.78 15.09 1.08
N ALA A 95 -4.02 14.60 1.19
CA ALA A 95 -5.21 15.35 0.81
C ALA A 95 -5.94 15.81 2.07
N THR A 96 -6.25 17.10 2.16
CA THR A 96 -7.04 17.71 3.24
C THR A 96 -8.29 18.36 2.63
N GLN A 97 -9.16 18.93 3.48
CA GLN A 97 -10.33 19.68 3.01
C GLN A 97 -9.94 20.96 2.23
N THR A 98 -8.76 21.51 2.50
CA THR A 98 -8.31 22.80 1.96
C THR A 98 -7.25 22.66 0.87
N GLU A 99 -6.36 21.68 0.99
CA GLU A 99 -5.16 21.54 0.18
C GLU A 99 -4.86 20.09 -0.18
N LEU A 100 -4.11 19.91 -1.27
CA LEU A 100 -3.47 18.65 -1.59
C LEU A 100 -1.96 18.92 -1.64
N ILE A 101 -1.23 18.28 -0.73
CA ILE A 101 0.21 18.32 -0.65
C ILE A 101 0.75 17.03 -1.24
N SER A 102 1.76 17.16 -2.09
CA SER A 102 2.35 16.04 -2.80
C SER A 102 3.85 16.23 -2.82
N GLN A 103 4.59 15.29 -2.23
CA GLN A 103 6.05 15.40 -2.09
C GLN A 103 6.76 14.08 -2.34
N ARG A 104 7.90 14.16 -3.03
CA ARG A 104 8.87 13.08 -3.11
C ARG A 104 9.55 12.90 -1.76
N VAL A 105 9.77 11.66 -1.38
CA VAL A 105 10.52 11.30 -0.19
C VAL A 105 11.79 10.60 -0.65
N ASP A 106 12.95 11.00 -0.17
CA ASP A 106 14.18 10.34 -0.56
C ASP A 106 14.26 8.92 0.01
N THR A 107 14.75 8.00 -0.81
CA THR A 107 15.06 6.63 -0.38
C THR A 107 16.19 6.68 0.65
N ARG A 108 16.07 5.86 1.70
CA ARG A 108 17.14 5.72 2.69
C ARG A 108 18.26 4.87 2.11
N LYS A 109 19.51 5.30 2.26
CA LYS A 109 20.69 4.56 1.76
C LYS A 109 20.75 3.10 2.23
N GLU A 110 20.24 2.80 3.43
CA GLU A 110 20.20 1.44 3.99
C GLU A 110 19.32 0.46 3.21
N VAL A 111 18.34 0.96 2.45
CA VAL A 111 17.42 0.12 1.65
C VAL A 111 17.72 0.17 0.16
N GLU A 112 18.71 0.95 -0.26
CA GLU A 112 19.24 0.94 -1.62
C GLU A 112 20.12 -0.29 -1.82
N ARG A 113 19.66 -1.24 -2.64
CA ARG A 113 20.38 -2.48 -2.89
C ARG A 113 20.14 -3.02 -4.29
N SER A 114 21.17 -3.64 -4.86
CA SER A 114 21.04 -4.44 -6.07
C SER A 114 20.58 -5.85 -5.72
N VAL A 115 19.60 -6.37 -6.45
CA VAL A 115 19.12 -7.74 -6.30
C VAL A 115 19.45 -8.49 -7.59
N ASP A 116 20.23 -9.57 -7.46
CA ASP A 116 20.53 -10.44 -8.59
C ASP A 116 19.35 -11.37 -8.89
N ILE A 117 18.97 -11.48 -10.16
CA ILE A 117 17.80 -12.24 -10.60
C ILE A 117 18.29 -13.38 -11.52
N GLY A 118 18.25 -14.60 -10.99
CA GLY A 118 18.53 -15.82 -11.74
C GLY A 118 17.23 -16.58 -12.08
N TRP A 119 17.04 -16.90 -13.36
CA TRP A 119 15.93 -17.73 -13.81
C TRP A 119 16.30 -19.21 -13.76
N LEU A 120 15.41 -20.04 -13.23
CA LEU A 120 15.53 -21.49 -13.21
C LEU A 120 14.35 -22.09 -13.97
N HIS A 121 14.64 -23.08 -14.81
CA HIS A 121 13.66 -23.65 -15.74
C HIS A 121 13.33 -25.12 -15.45
N SER A 122 13.87 -25.68 -14.37
CA SER A 122 13.56 -27.05 -13.94
C SER A 122 13.36 -27.13 -12.43
N GLU A 123 12.41 -27.95 -11.99
CA GLU A 123 12.14 -28.19 -10.58
C GLU A 123 13.38 -28.70 -9.83
N VAL A 124 14.13 -29.62 -10.46
CA VAL A 124 15.38 -30.17 -9.91
C VAL A 124 16.39 -29.06 -9.61
N SER A 125 16.64 -28.16 -10.58
CA SER A 125 17.57 -27.03 -10.38
C SER A 125 17.11 -26.06 -9.29
N CYS A 126 15.79 -25.90 -9.09
CA CYS A 126 15.25 -25.10 -8.01
C CYS A 126 15.53 -25.73 -6.64
N LEU A 127 15.29 -27.03 -6.51
CA LEU A 127 15.52 -27.77 -5.26
C LEU A 127 17.01 -27.79 -4.89
N GLU A 128 17.91 -28.02 -5.85
CA GLU A 128 19.36 -27.94 -5.66
C GLU A 128 19.77 -26.54 -5.17
N ARG A 129 19.30 -25.48 -5.85
CA ARG A 129 19.63 -24.10 -5.48
C ARG A 129 19.12 -23.70 -4.10
N ILE A 130 17.95 -24.19 -3.70
CA ILE A 130 17.40 -23.98 -2.35
C ILE A 130 18.25 -24.74 -1.32
N GLY A 131 18.60 -26.00 -1.60
CA GLY A 131 19.47 -26.82 -0.75
C GLY A 131 20.81 -26.14 -0.48
N GLU A 132 21.52 -25.74 -1.54
CA GLU A 132 22.78 -25.01 -1.44
C GLU A 132 22.65 -23.70 -0.65
N ALA A 133 21.57 -22.95 -0.87
CA ALA A 133 21.33 -21.69 -0.18
C ALA A 133 21.11 -21.89 1.33
N VAL A 134 20.41 -22.94 1.73
CA VAL A 134 20.17 -23.28 3.14
C VAL A 134 21.47 -23.72 3.83
N GLU A 135 22.29 -24.53 3.16
CA GLU A 135 23.60 -24.95 3.69
C GLU A 135 24.55 -23.77 3.87
N LYS A 136 24.67 -22.91 2.86
CA LYS A 136 25.47 -21.67 2.95
C LYS A 136 24.97 -20.76 4.07
N ARG A 137 23.65 -20.63 4.29
CA ARG A 137 23.10 -19.82 5.40
C ARG A 137 23.33 -20.41 6.79
N LYS A 138 23.43 -21.74 6.92
CA LYS A 138 23.81 -22.40 8.20
C LYS A 138 25.27 -22.11 8.55
N LEU A 139 26.16 -22.03 7.56
CA LEU A 139 27.56 -21.63 7.77
C LEU A 139 27.69 -20.20 8.34
N TYR A 140 26.89 -19.24 7.88
CA TYR A 140 26.92 -17.86 8.42
C TYR A 140 26.26 -17.70 9.81
N ARG A 141 25.65 -18.74 10.38
CA ARG A 141 24.94 -18.67 11.67
C ARG A 141 25.68 -19.34 12.82
N LEU A 142 26.86 -19.91 12.56
CA LEU A 142 27.68 -20.62 13.56
C LEU A 142 28.90 -19.81 14.05
N ASP A 143 29.13 -18.61 13.51
CA ASP A 143 30.20 -17.70 13.94
C ASP A 143 29.65 -16.52 14.75
N THR A 144 28.91 -16.80 15.84
CA THR A 144 28.62 -15.81 16.91
C THR A 144 28.78 -16.43 18.28
#